data_AF-A0A5J5C8Q8-F1
#
_entry.id   AF-A0A5J5C8Q8-F1
#
_cell.length_a   1.000
_cell.length_b   1.000
_cell.length_c   1.000
_cell.angle_alpha   90.00
_cell.angle_beta   90.00
_cell.angle_gamma   90.00
#
_symmetry.space_group_name_H-M   'P 1'
#
loop_
_entity.id
_entity.type
_entity.pdbx_description
1 polymer ?
#
loop_
_entity_poly.entity_id
_entity_poly.type
_entity_poly.pdbx_seq_one_letter_code
_entity_poly.pdbx_strand_id
1 'polypeptide(L)'
;MLESNNPVTFEGLANSSAYHTFLLDEEKGRLVVGAKDHIFSSPSSISAETTQECQSGVQIPGRFSTRRDECRGQEKIFRSLINQRECSNFIKVLQPFNQTHLYVCGTGAFHPVCSYLEVGKKTEDSVFRLEPLIENGRGKSPYDPKLLTASMLIDGELYAGTSADFMGRDFAIFRTLGKHHPIRTEQHDSRWLNDPRFVGVHLIPESDNQKMTKSTCSSKRTL
;
A
#
# COMPACT_ATOMS: atom_id res chain seq x y z
N MET A 1 -14.02 -12.00 39.68
CA MET A 1 -13.21 -12.57 38.59
C MET A 1 -12.96 -11.44 37.61
N LEU A 2 -11.69 -11.17 37.31
CA LEU A 2 -11.25 -10.05 36.48
C LEU A 2 -11.77 -10.22 35.05
N GLU A 3 -12.69 -9.36 34.60
CA GLU A 3 -12.84 -9.04 33.17
C GLU A 3 -11.65 -8.14 32.75
N SER A 4 -10.44 -8.69 32.77
CA SER A 4 -9.23 -7.95 32.44
C SER A 4 -8.85 -8.17 30.98
N ASN A 5 -8.89 -7.08 30.19
CA ASN A 5 -8.43 -6.93 28.80
C ASN A 5 -9.27 -7.62 27.73
N ASN A 6 -10.50 -7.13 27.51
CA ASN A 6 -11.26 -7.46 26.31
C ASN A 6 -10.60 -6.87 25.04
N PRO A 7 -10.64 -7.59 23.90
CA PRO A 7 -10.15 -7.06 22.64
C PRO A 7 -11.01 -5.85 22.21
N VAL A 8 -10.36 -4.74 21.87
CA VAL A 8 -11.03 -3.61 21.23
C VAL A 8 -11.25 -3.96 19.76
N THR A 9 -12.51 -3.98 19.33
CA THR A 9 -12.90 -4.45 17.99
C THR A 9 -13.31 -3.27 17.11
N PHE A 10 -12.77 -3.23 15.90
CA PHE A 10 -13.19 -2.31 14.85
C PHE A 10 -13.93 -3.12 13.76
N GLU A 11 -15.24 -2.95 13.68
CA GLU A 11 -16.10 -3.65 12.71
C GLU A 11 -15.93 -3.16 11.27
N GLY A 12 -15.25 -2.01 11.09
CA GLY A 12 -15.09 -1.40 9.78
C GLY A 12 -16.25 -0.50 9.36
N LEU A 13 -16.06 0.22 8.25
CA LEU A 13 -17.13 0.98 7.59
C LEU A 13 -17.92 0.07 6.64
N ALA A 14 -19.24 0.25 6.57
CA ALA A 14 -20.11 -0.53 5.67
C ALA A 14 -19.75 -0.40 4.17
N ASN A 15 -19.13 0.72 3.77
CA ASN A 15 -18.67 0.99 2.41
C ASN A 15 -17.18 0.65 2.19
N SER A 16 -16.51 0.01 3.16
CA SER A 16 -15.11 -0.37 3.11
C SER A 16 -14.90 -1.83 3.51
N SER A 17 -13.72 -2.36 3.21
CA SER A 17 -13.30 -3.73 3.48
C SER A 17 -11.79 -3.85 3.26
N ALA A 18 -11.23 -5.05 3.42
CA ALA A 18 -9.84 -5.35 3.10
C ALA A 18 -8.81 -4.49 3.87
N TYR A 19 -8.97 -4.43 5.20
CA TYR A 19 -8.07 -3.77 6.14
C TYR A 19 -6.76 -4.59 6.29
N HIS A 20 -5.91 -4.58 5.26
CA HIS A 20 -4.75 -5.48 5.16
C HIS A 20 -3.41 -4.77 5.07
N THR A 21 -3.41 -3.46 4.77
CA THR A 21 -2.17 -2.69 4.60
C THR A 21 -1.93 -1.88 5.85
N PHE A 22 -0.96 -2.27 6.66
CA PHE A 22 -0.67 -1.63 7.94
C PHE A 22 0.63 -0.86 7.89
N LEU A 23 0.65 0.29 8.55
CA LEU A 23 1.87 1.04 8.86
C LEU A 23 1.80 1.51 10.31
N LEU A 24 2.70 1.00 11.14
CA LEU A 24 2.88 1.44 12.51
C LEU A 24 3.92 2.57 12.55
N ASP A 25 3.50 3.74 13.03
CA ASP A 25 4.36 4.89 13.30
C ASP A 25 4.52 5.00 14.82
N GLU A 26 5.57 4.38 15.35
CA GLU A 26 5.85 4.38 16.79
C GLU A 26 6.24 5.76 17.30
N GLU A 27 6.96 6.55 16.50
CA GLU A 27 7.36 7.92 16.87
C GLU A 27 6.14 8.81 17.09
N LYS A 28 5.11 8.64 16.26
CA LYS A 28 3.84 9.37 16.38
C LYS A 28 2.77 8.60 17.15
N GLY A 29 3.09 7.44 17.71
CA GLY A 29 2.16 6.61 18.45
C GLY A 29 0.87 6.30 17.68
N ARG A 30 0.95 6.00 16.38
CA ARG A 30 -0.22 5.87 15.49
C ARG A 30 -0.14 4.68 14.54
N LEU A 31 -1.26 3.98 14.38
CA LEU A 31 -1.46 2.93 13.39
C LEU A 31 -2.27 3.48 12.22
N VAL A 32 -1.68 3.41 11.02
CA VAL A 32 -2.33 3.78 9.76
C VAL A 32 -2.72 2.50 9.01
N VAL A 33 -3.98 2.43 8.57
CA VAL A 33 -4.54 1.24 7.92
C VAL A 33 -5.12 1.59 6.55
N GLY A 34 -4.57 1.00 5.51
CA GLY A 34 -5.07 1.08 4.15
C GLY A 34 -6.14 0.01 3.90
N ALA A 35 -7.25 0.43 3.33
CA ALA A 35 -8.41 -0.41 3.06
C ALA A 35 -9.00 -0.12 1.67
N LYS A 36 -10.20 -0.65 1.41
CA LYS A 36 -11.01 -0.32 0.24
C LYS A 36 -11.54 1.12 0.34
N ASP A 37 -11.13 1.94 -0.62
CA ASP A 37 -11.49 3.35 -0.83
C ASP A 37 -11.15 4.30 0.34
N HIS A 38 -10.48 3.81 1.38
CA HIS A 38 -10.22 4.53 2.63
C HIS A 38 -8.83 4.25 3.17
N ILE A 39 -8.28 5.24 3.88
CA ILE A 39 -7.10 5.10 4.74
C ILE A 39 -7.52 5.58 6.13
N PHE A 40 -7.28 4.78 7.15
CA PHE A 40 -7.63 5.06 8.54
C PHE A 40 -6.39 5.40 9.33
N SER A 41 -6.59 6.20 10.38
CA SER A 41 -5.58 6.54 11.37
C SER A 41 -6.17 6.32 12.75
N SER A 42 -5.45 5.59 13.60
CA SER A 42 -5.84 5.30 14.99
C SER A 42 -4.63 5.42 15.91
N PRO A 43 -4.80 5.81 17.18
CA PRO A 43 -3.72 5.72 18.17
C PRO A 43 -3.20 4.28 18.29
N SER A 44 -1.88 4.11 18.48
CA SER A 44 -1.27 2.77 18.59
C SER A 44 -1.63 2.07 19.91
N SER A 45 -1.90 2.85 20.96
CA SER A 45 -2.41 2.34 22.23
C SER A 45 -3.92 2.61 22.29
N ILE A 46 -4.71 1.61 21.89
CA ILE A 46 -6.17 1.70 21.90
C ILE A 46 -6.68 1.28 23.29
N SER A 47 -7.36 2.19 23.99
CA SER A 47 -8.20 1.86 25.14
C SER A 47 -9.67 1.85 24.71
N ALA A 48 -10.54 1.18 25.49
CA ALA A 48 -11.97 1.09 25.19
C ALA A 48 -12.66 2.46 25.03
N GLU A 49 -12.10 3.50 25.64
CA GLU A 49 -12.60 4.88 25.61
C GLU A 49 -12.22 5.64 24.32
N THR A 50 -11.17 5.21 23.61
CA THR A 50 -10.64 5.90 22.41
C THR A 50 -11.23 5.38 21.09
N THR A 51 -12.15 4.41 21.15
CA THR A 51 -12.77 3.77 19.96
C THR A 51 -13.49 4.76 19.04
N GLN A 52 -13.90 5.92 19.58
CA GLN A 52 -14.62 6.96 18.85
C GLN A 52 -13.71 7.82 17.94
N GLU A 53 -12.40 7.84 18.19
CA GLU A 53 -11.41 8.57 17.37
C GLU A 53 -10.86 7.75 16.19
N CYS A 54 -11.21 6.46 16.08
CA CYS A 54 -10.88 5.61 14.93
C CYS A 54 -11.62 6.02 13.62
N GLN A 55 -12.31 7.15 13.64
CA GLN A 55 -13.22 7.63 12.59
C GLN A 55 -12.58 8.61 11.61
N SER A 56 -11.32 9.03 11.83
CA SER A 56 -10.59 9.86 10.85
C SER A 56 -10.09 9.00 9.69
N GLY A 57 -11.02 8.53 8.86
CA GLY A 57 -10.75 7.90 7.58
C GLY A 57 -10.71 8.95 6.47
N VAL A 58 -9.60 9.09 5.76
CA VAL A 58 -9.60 9.85 4.51
C VAL A 58 -10.18 8.96 3.43
N GLN A 59 -11.37 9.33 2.96
CA GLN A 59 -11.90 8.73 1.74
C GLN A 59 -11.00 9.19 0.59
N ILE A 60 -10.48 8.23 -0.15
CA ILE A 60 -9.75 8.52 -1.38
C ILE A 60 -10.80 9.03 -2.37
N PRO A 61 -10.70 10.30 -2.82
CA PRO A 61 -11.84 11.01 -3.39
C PRO A 61 -12.45 10.28 -4.59
N GLY A 62 -13.73 10.54 -4.84
CA GLY A 62 -14.50 10.06 -6.00
C GLY A 62 -13.97 10.48 -7.38
N ARG A 63 -12.74 10.99 -7.49
CA ARG A 63 -12.00 11.21 -8.75
C ARG A 63 -11.75 9.92 -9.54
N PHE A 64 -12.05 8.78 -8.93
CA PHE A 64 -12.13 7.49 -9.60
C PHE A 64 -13.49 7.20 -10.21
N SER A 65 -14.50 8.07 -10.16
CA SER A 65 -15.84 7.77 -10.71
C SER A 65 -15.77 7.34 -12.17
N THR A 66 -15.09 8.12 -13.01
CA THR A 66 -14.86 7.77 -14.43
C THR A 66 -14.12 6.45 -14.57
N ARG A 67 -13.05 6.22 -13.78
CA ARG A 67 -12.30 4.95 -13.80
C ARG A 67 -13.12 3.76 -13.31
N ARG A 68 -14.03 4.01 -12.37
CA ARG A 68 -14.94 2.99 -11.84
C ARG A 68 -15.92 2.57 -12.92
N ASP A 69 -16.42 3.53 -13.69
CA ASP A 69 -17.29 3.28 -14.83
C ASP A 69 -16.53 2.60 -15.99
N GLU A 70 -15.28 3.00 -16.26
CA GLU A 70 -14.39 2.30 -17.19
C GLU A 70 -14.14 0.85 -16.77
N CYS A 71 -13.80 0.61 -15.49
CA CYS A 71 -13.63 -0.73 -14.93
C CYS A 71 -14.91 -1.57 -15.04
N ARG A 72 -16.07 -0.98 -14.74
CA ARG A 72 -17.39 -1.64 -14.91
C ARG A 72 -17.71 -1.91 -16.38
N GLY A 73 -17.28 -1.04 -17.29
CA GLY A 73 -17.36 -1.28 -18.73
C GLY A 73 -16.49 -2.47 -19.16
N GLN A 74 -15.27 -2.53 -18.64
CA GLN A 74 -14.33 -3.64 -18.90
C GLN A 74 -14.78 -4.96 -18.27
N GLU A 75 -15.45 -4.94 -17.10
CA GLU A 75 -16.06 -6.14 -16.50
C GLU A 75 -16.94 -6.88 -17.50
N LYS A 76 -17.74 -6.16 -18.29
CA LYS A 76 -18.63 -6.79 -19.30
C LYS A 76 -17.87 -7.58 -20.36
N ILE A 77 -16.61 -7.22 -20.62
CA ILE A 77 -15.73 -7.83 -21.62
C ILE A 77 -14.83 -8.89 -20.98
N PHE A 78 -14.27 -8.61 -19.81
CA PHE A 78 -13.31 -9.45 -19.08
C PHE A 78 -13.93 -10.05 -17.80
N ARG A 79 -15.13 -10.64 -17.91
CA ARG A 79 -15.90 -11.16 -16.76
C ARG A 79 -15.17 -12.21 -15.93
N SER A 80 -14.20 -12.92 -16.51
CA SER A 80 -13.36 -13.90 -15.80
C SER A 80 -12.25 -13.26 -14.97
N LEU A 81 -11.92 -11.98 -15.20
CA LEU A 81 -10.80 -11.28 -14.58
C LEU A 81 -11.24 -10.16 -13.63
N ILE A 82 -12.37 -9.49 -13.91
CA ILE A 82 -12.88 -8.40 -13.08
C ILE A 82 -14.23 -8.78 -12.49
N ASN A 83 -14.35 -8.72 -11.16
CA ASN A 83 -15.64 -8.70 -10.48
C ASN A 83 -16.09 -7.24 -10.25
N GLN A 84 -17.39 -6.94 -10.37
CA GLN A 84 -17.92 -5.59 -10.10
C GLN A 84 -17.51 -5.04 -8.72
N ARG A 85 -17.33 -5.92 -7.72
CA ARG A 85 -16.89 -5.55 -6.37
C ARG A 85 -15.43 -5.10 -6.29
N GLU A 86 -14.64 -5.39 -7.33
CA GLU A 86 -13.21 -5.09 -7.43
C GLU A 86 -12.93 -3.76 -8.16
N CYS A 87 -13.95 -3.14 -8.76
CA CYS A 87 -13.90 -1.78 -9.28
C CYS A 87 -13.94 -0.74 -8.15
N SER A 88 -12.93 -0.78 -7.29
CA SER A 88 -12.68 0.15 -6.19
C SER A 88 -11.17 0.36 -6.05
N ASN A 89 -10.76 1.35 -5.27
CA ASN A 89 -9.36 1.54 -4.95
C ASN A 89 -9.00 0.79 -3.67
N PHE A 90 -8.25 -0.30 -3.76
CA PHE A 90 -7.75 -1.03 -2.59
C PHE A 90 -6.33 -0.56 -2.31
N ILE A 91 -6.07 -0.04 -1.11
CA ILE A 91 -4.73 0.41 -0.74
C ILE A 91 -3.81 -0.78 -0.50
N LYS A 92 -2.66 -0.77 -1.17
CA LYS A 92 -1.69 -1.86 -1.21
C LYS A 92 -0.28 -1.46 -0.75
N VAL A 93 -0.01 -0.15 -0.73
CA VAL A 93 1.28 0.39 -0.28
C VAL A 93 0.99 1.55 0.67
N LEU A 94 1.59 1.48 1.86
CA LEU A 94 1.70 2.58 2.82
C LEU A 94 3.15 2.58 3.31
N GLN A 95 3.90 3.63 2.99
CA GLN A 95 5.31 3.74 3.35
C GLN A 95 5.63 5.16 3.84
N PRO A 96 6.52 5.33 4.83
CA PRO A 96 6.99 6.65 5.22
C PRO A 96 7.78 7.27 4.06
N PHE A 97 7.39 8.47 3.62
CA PHE A 97 8.09 9.19 2.55
C PHE A 97 9.08 10.22 3.11
N ASN A 98 8.59 11.02 4.06
CA ASN A 98 9.38 11.99 4.80
C ASN A 98 8.74 12.21 6.19
N GLN A 99 9.25 13.17 6.97
CA GLN A 99 8.74 13.44 8.31
C GLN A 99 7.26 13.85 8.36
N THR A 100 6.71 14.37 7.27
CA THR A 100 5.34 14.95 7.22
C THR A 100 4.38 14.19 6.31
N HIS A 101 4.87 13.28 5.46
CA HIS A 101 4.10 12.59 4.44
C HIS A 101 4.35 11.09 4.41
N LEU A 102 3.28 10.35 4.13
CA LEU A 102 3.33 8.95 3.73
C LEU A 102 3.14 8.84 2.23
N TYR A 103 3.84 7.89 1.60
CA TYR A 103 3.59 7.47 0.23
C TYR A 103 2.54 6.38 0.20
N VAL A 104 1.50 6.56 -0.61
CA VAL A 104 0.34 5.67 -0.64
C VAL A 104 0.04 5.24 -2.07
N CYS A 105 -0.15 3.94 -2.30
CA CYS A 105 -0.63 3.42 -3.57
C CYS A 105 -1.78 2.45 -3.41
N GLY A 106 -2.66 2.40 -4.41
CA GLY A 106 -3.73 1.42 -4.48
C GLY A 106 -4.08 1.03 -5.91
N THR A 107 -4.97 0.04 -6.02
CA THR A 107 -5.36 -0.60 -7.30
C THR A 107 -6.08 0.34 -8.26
N GLY A 108 -6.68 1.43 -7.76
CA GLY A 108 -7.33 2.45 -8.58
C GLY A 108 -8.40 1.93 -9.53
N ALA A 109 -9.16 0.89 -9.14
CA ALA A 109 -10.11 0.16 -9.98
C ALA A 109 -9.45 -0.40 -11.26
N PHE A 110 -8.47 -1.29 -11.10
CA PHE A 110 -7.63 -1.82 -12.20
C PHE A 110 -6.91 -0.71 -13.00
N HIS A 111 -6.56 0.38 -12.32
CA HIS A 111 -5.67 1.41 -12.86
C HIS A 111 -4.83 1.98 -11.71
N PRO A 112 -3.75 1.29 -11.31
CA PRO A 112 -2.98 1.60 -10.12
C PRO A 112 -2.50 3.04 -10.09
N VAL A 113 -2.61 3.65 -8.92
CA VAL A 113 -2.21 5.04 -8.68
C VAL A 113 -1.58 5.20 -7.32
N CYS A 114 -0.80 6.26 -7.20
CA CYS A 114 -0.22 6.67 -5.94
C CYS A 114 -0.46 8.16 -5.66
N SER A 115 -0.32 8.53 -4.41
CA SER A 115 -0.39 9.91 -3.91
C SER A 115 0.36 10.01 -2.59
N TYR A 116 0.43 11.22 -2.04
CA TYR A 116 1.02 11.50 -0.74
C TYR A 116 -0.09 11.78 0.27
N LEU A 117 0.06 11.25 1.48
CA LEU A 117 -0.84 11.47 2.59
C LEU A 117 -0.11 12.34 3.61
N GLU A 118 -0.57 13.57 3.78
CA GLU A 118 -0.05 14.51 4.77
C GLU A 118 -0.51 14.07 6.16
N VAL A 119 0.46 13.90 7.06
CA VAL A 119 0.27 13.34 8.40
C VAL A 119 0.81 14.23 9.52
N GLY A 120 1.26 15.45 9.19
CA GLY A 120 1.90 16.34 10.15
C GLY A 120 3.27 15.85 10.61
N LYS A 121 4.01 16.71 11.32
CA LYS A 121 5.34 16.37 11.87
C LYS A 121 5.23 15.81 13.29
N LYS A 122 4.31 16.35 14.08
CA LYS A 122 4.07 15.99 15.48
C LYS A 122 2.74 15.26 15.63
N THR A 123 2.58 14.56 16.75
CA THR A 123 1.31 13.93 17.14
C THR A 123 0.18 14.93 17.35
N GLU A 124 0.50 16.14 17.81
CA GLU A 124 -0.44 17.24 18.01
C GLU A 124 -0.96 17.83 16.70
N ASP A 125 -0.25 17.61 15.60
CA ASP A 125 -0.68 18.08 14.28
C ASP A 125 -1.87 17.20 13.85
N SER A 126 -3.09 17.73 13.92
CA SER A 126 -4.32 17.03 13.53
C SER A 126 -4.49 16.93 12.01
N VAL A 127 -3.39 16.68 11.28
CA VAL A 127 -3.36 16.65 9.82
C VAL A 127 -3.44 15.20 9.35
N PHE A 128 -4.46 14.91 8.57
CA PHE A 128 -4.64 13.63 7.92
C PHE A 128 -5.38 13.87 6.60
N ARG A 129 -4.63 14.21 5.55
CA ARG A 129 -5.19 14.71 4.29
C ARG A 129 -4.43 14.16 3.09
N LEU A 130 -5.18 13.61 2.14
CA LEU A 130 -4.59 13.15 0.87
C LEU A 130 -4.27 14.36 -0.02
N GLU A 131 -3.09 14.33 -0.63
CA GLU A 131 -2.71 15.33 -1.62
C GLU A 131 -3.48 15.16 -2.93
N PRO A 132 -3.71 16.26 -3.68
CA PRO A 132 -4.41 16.20 -4.96
C PRO A 132 -3.57 15.60 -6.09
N LEU A 133 -2.25 15.49 -5.91
CA LEU A 133 -1.32 14.93 -6.89
C LEU A 133 -1.57 13.42 -7.04
N ILE A 134 -1.71 12.97 -8.29
CA ILE A 134 -1.88 11.57 -8.63
C ILE A 134 -0.71 11.14 -9.50
N GLU A 135 0.01 10.12 -9.04
CA GLU A 135 1.10 9.49 -9.76
C GLU A 135 0.68 8.14 -10.34
N ASN A 136 1.41 7.70 -11.36
CA ASN A 136 1.29 6.35 -11.89
C ASN A 136 1.71 5.30 -10.84
N GLY A 137 0.84 4.31 -10.61
CA GLY A 137 1.07 3.22 -9.65
C GLY A 137 1.53 1.90 -10.27
N ARG A 138 1.75 1.83 -11.58
CA ARG A 138 2.23 0.63 -12.28
C ARG A 138 3.60 0.22 -11.72
N GLY A 139 3.73 -1.06 -11.36
CA GLY A 139 4.94 -1.58 -10.71
C GLY A 139 5.11 -1.16 -9.25
N LYS A 140 4.16 -0.39 -8.69
CA LYS A 140 4.13 0.01 -7.27
C LYS A 140 2.96 -0.65 -6.53
N SER A 141 1.80 -0.72 -7.17
CA SER A 141 0.59 -1.40 -6.70
C SER A 141 0.05 -2.31 -7.83
N PRO A 142 -0.56 -3.46 -7.52
CA PRO A 142 -1.12 -4.33 -8.54
C PRO A 142 -2.44 -3.76 -9.07
N TYR A 143 -2.84 -4.25 -10.23
CA TYR A 143 -4.15 -3.98 -10.82
C TYR A 143 -5.25 -4.78 -10.08
N ASP A 144 -5.02 -6.07 -9.86
CA ASP A 144 -5.94 -6.98 -9.20
C ASP A 144 -5.84 -6.84 -7.66
N PRO A 145 -6.95 -6.56 -6.94
CA PRO A 145 -6.96 -6.48 -5.48
C PRO A 145 -6.69 -7.80 -4.76
N LYS A 146 -6.70 -8.96 -5.42
CA LYS A 146 -6.31 -10.24 -4.83
C LYS A 146 -4.79 -10.39 -4.73
N LEU A 147 -4.04 -9.67 -5.56
CA LEU A 147 -2.59 -9.69 -5.51
C LEU A 147 -2.09 -8.83 -4.35
N LEU A 148 -1.03 -9.33 -3.71
CA LEU A 148 -0.30 -8.63 -2.67
C LEU A 148 0.86 -7.84 -3.28
N THR A 149 1.44 -6.96 -2.47
CA THR A 149 2.64 -6.21 -2.83
C THR A 149 3.55 -6.17 -1.63
N ALA A 150 4.79 -6.59 -1.83
CA ALA A 150 5.84 -6.30 -0.87
C ALA A 150 6.43 -4.94 -1.23
N SER A 151 6.59 -4.04 -0.25
CA SER A 151 7.12 -2.71 -0.51
C SER A 151 7.99 -2.21 0.64
N MET A 152 8.97 -1.37 0.32
CA MET A 152 9.78 -0.62 1.27
C MET A 152 10.26 0.67 0.60
N LEU A 153 10.16 1.81 1.30
CA LEU A 153 10.68 3.08 0.81
C LEU A 153 11.95 3.45 1.56
N ILE A 154 13.05 3.63 0.84
CA ILE A 154 14.39 3.89 1.39
C ILE A 154 14.98 5.07 0.62
N ASP A 155 15.43 6.10 1.32
CA ASP A 155 16.11 7.26 0.73
C ASP A 155 15.37 7.92 -0.45
N GLY A 156 14.03 7.93 -0.40
CA GLY A 156 13.18 8.47 -1.46
C GLY A 156 12.95 7.52 -2.64
N GLU A 157 13.48 6.29 -2.60
CA GLU A 157 13.26 5.26 -3.62
C GLU A 157 12.30 4.19 -3.09
N LEU A 158 11.26 3.89 -3.87
CA LEU A 158 10.32 2.82 -3.56
C LEU A 158 10.76 1.52 -4.22
N TYR A 159 11.06 0.52 -3.40
CA TYR A 159 11.26 -0.86 -3.79
C TYR A 159 9.94 -1.61 -3.67
N ALA A 160 9.49 -2.27 -4.73
CA ALA A 160 8.22 -2.98 -4.74
C ALA A 160 8.27 -4.29 -5.52
N GLY A 161 7.76 -5.37 -4.96
CA GLY A 161 7.50 -6.63 -5.65
C GLY A 161 6.01 -6.78 -5.90
N THR A 162 5.57 -6.73 -7.16
CA THR A 162 4.16 -6.81 -7.54
C THR A 162 3.98 -7.21 -9.01
N SER A 163 2.73 -7.33 -9.45
CA SER A 163 2.39 -7.43 -10.89
C SER A 163 2.21 -6.05 -11.50
N ALA A 164 2.79 -5.85 -12.69
CA ALA A 164 2.79 -4.55 -13.37
C ALA A 164 1.85 -4.47 -14.58
N ASP A 165 1.04 -5.50 -14.83
CA ASP A 165 0.08 -5.50 -15.93
C ASP A 165 -1.34 -5.81 -15.45
N PHE A 166 -2.29 -5.50 -16.33
CA PHE A 166 -3.72 -5.69 -16.09
C PHE A 166 -4.11 -7.17 -15.98
N MET A 167 -3.39 -8.08 -16.65
CA MET A 167 -3.66 -9.53 -16.55
C MET A 167 -3.13 -10.18 -15.27
N GLY A 168 -2.32 -9.48 -14.48
CA GLY A 168 -1.76 -10.03 -13.24
C GLY A 168 -0.69 -11.10 -13.50
N ARG A 169 0.11 -10.97 -14.56
CA ARG A 169 1.10 -11.97 -15.00
C ARG A 169 2.52 -11.43 -15.11
N ASP A 170 2.69 -10.13 -15.33
CA ASP A 170 4.00 -9.47 -15.38
C ASP A 170 4.48 -9.15 -13.96
N PHE A 171 4.88 -10.18 -13.22
CA PHE A 171 5.49 -10.04 -11.91
C PHE A 171 6.95 -9.58 -12.02
N ALA A 172 7.28 -8.54 -11.28
CA ALA A 172 8.65 -8.03 -11.22
C ALA A 172 8.95 -7.36 -9.88
N ILE A 173 10.25 -7.22 -9.61
CA ILE A 173 10.76 -6.34 -8.55
C ILE A 173 11.13 -5.02 -9.21
N PHE A 174 10.61 -3.92 -8.67
CA PHE A 174 10.76 -2.55 -9.16
C PHE A 174 11.50 -1.68 -8.18
N ARG A 175 12.23 -0.70 -8.71
CA ARG A 175 12.71 0.48 -7.99
C ARG A 175 12.22 1.75 -8.69
N THR A 176 11.48 2.60 -7.97
CA THR A 176 10.83 3.82 -8.50
C THR A 176 11.05 5.03 -7.56
N LEU A 177 10.51 6.21 -7.91
CA LEU A 177 10.61 7.49 -7.16
C LEU A 177 12.00 8.16 -7.03
N GLY A 178 13.07 7.42 -7.33
CA GLY A 178 14.43 7.97 -7.32
C GLY A 178 14.72 8.97 -8.44
N LYS A 179 15.93 9.56 -8.39
CA LYS A 179 16.45 10.46 -9.43
C LYS A 179 16.74 9.74 -10.76
N HIS A 180 16.88 8.42 -10.69
CA HIS A 180 17.20 7.58 -11.84
C HIS A 180 15.94 7.06 -12.52
N HIS A 181 16.08 6.63 -13.78
CA HIS A 181 15.01 5.92 -14.47
C HIS A 181 14.57 4.69 -13.65
N PRO A 182 13.26 4.37 -13.60
CA PRO A 182 12.78 3.17 -12.95
C PRO A 182 13.53 1.92 -13.40
N ILE A 183 13.90 1.06 -12.45
CA ILE A 183 14.57 -0.22 -12.74
C ILE A 183 13.63 -1.35 -12.38
N ARG A 184 13.68 -2.43 -13.16
CA ARG A 184 12.92 -3.65 -12.92
C ARG A 184 13.72 -4.91 -13.25
N THR A 185 13.27 -6.05 -12.75
CA THR A 185 13.73 -7.38 -13.19
C THR A 185 13.28 -7.68 -14.62
N GLU A 186 13.97 -8.61 -15.27
CA GLU A 186 13.63 -9.05 -16.63
C GLU A 186 12.19 -9.53 -16.77
N GLN A 187 11.57 -9.20 -17.90
CA GLN A 187 10.18 -9.52 -18.20
C GLN A 187 10.10 -10.87 -18.92
N HIS A 188 9.14 -11.70 -18.52
CA HIS A 188 8.84 -13.00 -19.14
C HIS A 188 10.02 -13.99 -19.13
N ASP A 189 10.91 -13.89 -18.15
CA ASP A 189 12.00 -14.84 -17.95
C ASP A 189 11.82 -15.59 -16.62
N SER A 190 11.41 -16.85 -16.71
CA SER A 190 11.15 -17.71 -15.55
C SER A 190 12.41 -18.02 -14.73
N ARG A 191 13.62 -17.77 -15.26
CA ARG A 191 14.87 -17.88 -14.50
C ARG A 191 15.00 -16.78 -13.45
N TRP A 192 14.35 -15.64 -13.69
CA TRP A 192 14.29 -14.53 -12.73
C TRP A 192 13.13 -14.73 -11.76
N LEU A 193 11.90 -14.80 -12.28
CA LEU A 193 10.66 -14.91 -11.50
C LEU A 193 9.65 -15.79 -12.23
N ASN A 194 9.11 -16.79 -11.54
CA ASN A 194 8.11 -17.71 -12.09
C ASN A 194 6.84 -17.69 -11.22
N ASP A 195 5.84 -16.91 -11.63
CA ASP A 195 4.56 -16.69 -10.92
C ASP A 195 4.71 -16.49 -9.39
N PRO A 196 5.55 -15.53 -8.93
CA PRO A 196 5.82 -15.35 -7.51
C PRO A 196 4.63 -14.77 -6.74
N ARG A 197 4.65 -14.96 -5.42
CA ARG A 197 3.84 -14.17 -4.47
C ARG A 197 4.77 -13.48 -3.50
N PHE A 198 4.78 -12.15 -3.54
CA PHE A 198 5.67 -11.33 -2.71
C PHE A 198 5.09 -11.17 -1.30
N VAL A 199 5.97 -11.21 -0.29
CA VAL A 199 5.59 -11.18 1.14
C VAL A 199 6.13 -9.95 1.86
N GLY A 200 7.42 -9.64 1.68
CA GLY A 200 8.08 -8.51 2.34
C GLY A 200 9.38 -8.11 1.66
N VAL A 201 9.85 -6.89 1.94
CA VAL A 201 11.15 -6.35 1.51
C VAL A 201 11.80 -5.73 2.75
N HIS A 202 13.09 -5.98 2.95
CA HIS A 202 13.83 -5.46 4.10
C HIS A 202 15.21 -4.95 3.67
N LEU A 203 15.63 -3.82 4.24
CA LEU A 203 17.00 -3.34 4.17
C LEU A 203 17.83 -4.06 5.23
N ILE A 204 18.86 -4.78 4.80
CA ILE A 204 19.81 -5.45 5.68
C ILE A 204 21.20 -4.87 5.36
N PRO A 205 21.84 -4.13 6.27
CA PRO A 205 23.19 -3.64 6.04
C PRO A 205 24.18 -4.81 6.04
N GLU A 206 25.09 -4.84 5.06
CA GLU A 206 26.13 -5.88 4.96
C GLU A 206 27.37 -5.57 5.81
N SER A 207 27.53 -4.32 6.27
CA SER A 207 28.65 -3.91 7.12
C SER A 207 28.25 -2.77 8.05
N ASP A 208 28.87 -2.67 9.22
CA ASP A 208 28.72 -1.54 10.17
C ASP A 208 29.31 -0.22 9.64
N ASN A 209 29.96 -0.25 8.48
CA ASN A 209 30.40 0.96 7.80
C ASN A 209 29.20 1.62 7.11
N GLN A 210 28.73 2.73 7.69
CA GLN A 210 27.65 3.62 7.22
C GLN A 210 27.81 4.19 5.78
N LYS A 211 28.76 3.69 4.95
CA LYS A 211 29.13 4.28 3.66
C LYS A 211 28.88 3.41 2.42
N MET A 212 28.27 2.23 2.54
CA MET A 212 27.91 1.44 1.35
C MET A 212 26.55 0.76 1.51
N THR A 213 25.46 1.50 1.31
CA THR A 213 24.13 0.92 1.08
C THR A 213 24.01 0.47 -0.38
N LYS A 214 24.37 -0.79 -0.65
CA LYS A 214 23.85 -1.51 -1.82
C LYS A 214 22.73 -2.41 -1.32
N SER A 215 21.49 -2.09 -1.70
CA SER A 215 20.32 -2.89 -1.37
C SER A 215 20.32 -4.18 -2.20
N THR A 216 20.58 -5.33 -1.58
CA THR A 216 20.42 -6.66 -2.19
C THR A 216 19.09 -7.25 -1.74
N CYS A 217 18.12 -7.41 -2.65
CA CYS A 217 16.85 -8.08 -2.37
C CYS A 217 17.03 -9.59 -2.59
N SER A 218 17.00 -10.41 -1.53
CA SER A 218 17.11 -11.87 -1.64
C SER A 218 15.76 -12.55 -1.42
N SER A 219 15.38 -13.45 -2.34
CA SER A 219 14.23 -14.34 -2.20
C SER A 219 14.68 -15.62 -1.48
N LYS A 220 14.24 -15.82 -0.22
CA LYS A 220 14.48 -17.08 0.48
C LYS A 220 13.55 -18.16 -0.07
N ARG A 221 14.14 -19.20 -0.64
CA ARG A 221 13.48 -20.48 -0.94
C ARG A 221 13.37 -21.25 0.37
N THR A 222 12.16 -21.49 0.87
CA THR A 222 11.94 -22.44 1.97
C THR A 222 12.07 -23.86 1.40
N LEU A 223 12.96 -24.67 1.98
CA LEU A 223 13.09 -26.10 1.70
C LEU A 223 11.91 -26.87 2.31
#